data_AF-A0AAN6IBQ7-F1
#
_entry.id   AF-A0AAN6IBQ7-F1
#
_cell.length_a   1.000
_cell.length_b   1.000
_cell.length_c   1.000
_cell.angle_alpha   90.00
_cell.angle_beta   90.00
_cell.angle_gamma   90.00
#
_symmetry.space_group_name_H-M   'P 1'
#
loop_
_entity.id
_entity.type
_entity.pdbx_description
1 polymer ?
#
loop_
_entity_poly.entity_id
_entity_poly.type
_entity_poly.pdbx_seq_one_letter_code
_entity_poly.pdbx_strand_id
1 'polypeptide(L)'
;MSSLYGSSISLAGSDARTNVIYALDRLRDKFPESITWEELVSFVLPVHKRTDDQVKYFRKFLSVNPKVVHEKDTDSYKFKPLHSIASADDLLKFLQNQDSALGINVRDLKDGWNDVEGAIDRLEAEHKLLVVRNKKDNHPRMVWADDPSLDAPLDQEFKDLWSQIALPSVEDTIKELRRMNHKTTGEPAHADTGLKPKEKKKKVRRGNKVTNTHMQGLFRDYSDKRPQGGR
;
A
#
# COMPACT_ATOMS: atom_id res chain seq x y z
N MET A 1 -27.24 -29.68 32.11
CA MET A 1 -26.39 -30.82 31.73
C MET A 1 -25.54 -30.42 30.53
N SER A 2 -24.47 -29.68 30.81
CA SER A 2 -23.58 -29.11 29.79
C SER A 2 -22.45 -30.09 29.53
N SER A 3 -22.47 -30.78 28.39
CA SER A 3 -21.33 -31.56 27.92
C SER A 3 -20.49 -30.66 27.00
N LEU A 4 -19.45 -30.10 27.59
CA LEU A 4 -18.41 -29.33 26.93
C LEU A 4 -17.62 -30.19 25.96
N TYR A 5 -17.16 -29.55 24.90
CA TYR A 5 -16.29 -30.05 23.84
C TYR A 5 -15.10 -30.84 24.38
N GLY A 6 -15.12 -32.16 24.15
CA GLY A 6 -13.95 -33.02 24.23
C GLY A 6 -13.51 -33.37 22.81
N SER A 7 -12.63 -32.57 22.22
CA SER A 7 -11.97 -32.91 20.95
C SER A 7 -11.04 -34.09 21.19
N SER A 8 -11.47 -35.29 20.79
CA SER A 8 -10.62 -36.47 20.77
C SER A 8 -9.60 -36.37 19.63
N ILE A 9 -8.41 -35.84 19.91
CA ILE A 9 -7.26 -35.92 19.00
C ILE A 9 -6.61 -37.29 19.20
N SER A 10 -7.14 -38.33 18.56
CA SER A 10 -6.38 -39.56 18.31
C SER A 10 -7.06 -40.40 17.24
N LEU A 11 -6.66 -40.20 15.98
CA LEU A 11 -6.81 -41.22 14.97
C LEU A 11 -5.66 -41.07 13.96
N ALA A 12 -4.52 -41.69 14.26
CA ALA A 12 -3.40 -41.79 13.33
C ALA A 12 -3.92 -42.35 12.00
N GLY A 13 -3.72 -41.58 10.92
CA GLY A 13 -4.15 -41.96 9.59
C GLY A 13 -3.36 -43.17 9.11
N SER A 14 -4.04 -44.14 8.49
CA SER A 14 -3.38 -45.30 7.89
C SER A 14 -2.45 -44.91 6.72
N ASP A 15 -2.59 -43.69 6.21
CA ASP A 15 -1.82 -43.16 5.08
C ASP A 15 -0.65 -42.28 5.56
N ALA A 16 0.54 -42.49 4.96
CA ALA A 16 1.74 -41.71 5.22
C ALA A 16 1.51 -40.19 5.01
N ARG A 17 0.60 -39.82 4.10
CA ARG A 17 0.26 -38.40 3.85
C ARG A 17 -0.49 -37.76 5.01
N THR A 18 -1.45 -38.48 5.61
CA THR A 18 -2.19 -37.98 6.77
C THR A 18 -1.26 -37.84 7.97
N ASN A 19 -0.31 -38.76 8.11
CA ASN A 19 0.73 -38.69 9.14
C ASN A 19 1.61 -37.44 9.00
N VAL A 20 1.93 -37.01 7.77
CA VAL A 20 2.61 -35.72 7.55
C VAL A 20 1.77 -34.54 8.00
N ILE A 21 0.45 -34.55 7.78
CA ILE A 21 -0.43 -33.46 8.24
C ILE A 21 -0.42 -33.38 9.77
N TYR A 22 -0.51 -34.51 10.48
CA TYR A 22 -0.41 -34.55 11.94
C TYR A 22 0.97 -34.10 12.44
N ALA A 23 2.04 -34.45 11.71
CA ALA A 23 3.38 -33.98 12.02
C ALA A 23 3.49 -32.46 11.89
N LEU A 24 2.91 -31.88 10.84
CA LEU A 24 2.89 -30.43 10.62
C LEU A 24 2.09 -29.70 11.70
N ASP A 25 0.95 -30.24 12.10
CA ASP A 25 0.12 -29.64 13.14
C ASP A 25 0.89 -29.61 14.47
N ARG A 26 1.57 -30.70 14.81
CA ARG A 26 2.45 -30.78 15.98
C ARG A 26 3.62 -29.80 15.91
N LEU A 27 4.23 -29.65 14.74
CA LEU A 27 5.32 -28.70 14.51
C LEU A 27 4.83 -27.25 14.58
N ARG A 28 3.58 -26.97 14.16
CA ARG A 28 2.94 -25.66 14.29
C ARG A 28 2.67 -25.31 15.74
N ASP A 29 2.10 -26.23 16.52
CA ASP A 29 1.79 -26.00 17.95
C ASP A 29 3.03 -25.71 18.79
N LYS A 30 4.16 -26.30 18.41
CA LYS A 30 5.46 -26.17 19.08
C LYS A 30 6.32 -25.04 18.54
N PHE A 31 5.89 -24.33 17.50
CA PHE A 31 6.66 -23.21 16.95
C PHE A 31 6.84 -22.13 18.02
N PRO A 32 8.06 -21.60 18.23
CA PRO A 32 9.27 -21.68 17.39
C PRO A 32 10.28 -22.78 17.73
N GLU A 33 9.95 -23.74 18.60
CA GLU A 33 10.87 -24.82 19.01
C GLU A 33 11.10 -25.85 17.88
N SER A 34 12.29 -26.46 17.87
CA SER A 34 12.57 -27.65 17.06
C SER A 34 12.18 -28.92 17.78
N ILE A 35 11.58 -29.86 17.03
CA ILE A 35 11.26 -31.21 17.51
C ILE A 35 12.26 -32.19 16.91
N THR A 36 12.78 -33.11 17.72
CA THR A 36 13.67 -34.18 17.22
C THR A 36 12.88 -35.18 16.38
N TRP A 37 13.57 -35.86 15.46
CA TRP A 37 12.96 -36.93 14.67
C TRP A 37 12.28 -38.00 15.53
N GLU A 38 12.93 -38.42 16.62
CA GLU A 38 12.43 -39.49 17.49
C GLU A 38 11.10 -39.10 18.17
N GLU A 39 11.01 -37.88 18.69
CA GLU A 39 9.79 -37.36 19.29
C GLU A 39 8.68 -37.26 18.25
N LEU A 40 8.99 -36.73 17.05
CA LEU A 40 8.01 -36.58 15.97
C LEU A 40 7.46 -37.94 15.51
N VAL A 41 8.32 -38.94 15.33
CA VAL A 41 7.88 -40.29 14.93
C VAL A 41 7.08 -40.95 16.06
N SER A 42 7.45 -40.74 17.33
CA SER A 42 6.70 -41.31 18.46
C SER A 42 5.27 -40.77 18.56
N PHE A 43 5.08 -39.49 18.22
CA PHE A 43 3.77 -38.83 18.25
C PHE A 43 2.89 -39.26 17.07
N VAL A 44 3.46 -39.31 15.86
CA VAL A 44 2.71 -39.51 14.63
C VAL A 44 2.45 -40.99 14.33
N LEU A 45 3.42 -41.85 14.62
CA LEU A 45 3.35 -43.29 14.34
C LEU A 45 3.27 -44.07 15.64
N PRO A 46 2.09 -44.57 16.02
CA PRO A 46 1.95 -45.47 17.15
C PRO A 46 2.85 -46.71 16.99
N VAL A 47 3.43 -47.17 18.10
CA VAL A 47 4.44 -48.26 18.13
C VAL A 47 4.01 -49.51 17.35
N HIS A 48 2.72 -49.81 17.32
CA HIS A 48 2.13 -50.99 16.66
C HIS A 48 1.96 -50.87 15.14
N LYS A 49 2.12 -49.68 14.55
CA LYS A 49 2.02 -49.43 13.09
C LYS A 49 3.34 -48.96 12.48
N ARG A 50 4.43 -48.99 13.24
CA ARG A 50 5.76 -48.55 12.80
C ARG A 50 6.39 -49.64 11.91
N THR A 51 6.04 -49.63 10.63
CA THR A 51 6.74 -50.40 9.59
C THR A 51 7.88 -49.55 9.01
N ASP A 52 9.05 -50.14 8.76
CA ASP A 52 10.22 -49.44 8.21
C ASP A 52 9.92 -48.69 6.90
N ASP A 53 9.05 -49.26 6.06
CA ASP A 53 8.64 -48.63 4.80
C ASP A 53 7.83 -47.36 5.05
N GLN A 54 6.90 -47.37 6.01
CA GLN A 54 6.10 -46.20 6.39
C GLN A 54 6.98 -45.07 6.92
N VAL A 55 7.98 -45.40 7.73
CA VAL A 55 8.95 -44.43 8.26
C VAL A 55 9.80 -43.83 7.14
N LYS A 56 10.26 -44.65 6.17
CA LYS A 56 11.02 -44.17 5.00
C LYS A 56 10.18 -43.25 4.12
N TYR A 57 8.92 -43.60 3.84
CA TYR A 57 8.01 -42.75 3.07
C TYR A 57 7.69 -41.45 3.79
N PHE A 58 7.41 -41.52 5.10
CA PHE A 58 7.18 -40.35 5.93
C PHE A 58 8.37 -39.38 5.91
N ARG A 59 9.61 -39.88 6.04
CA ARG A 59 10.82 -39.05 5.95
C ARG A 59 10.95 -38.36 4.59
N LYS A 60 10.67 -39.09 3.49
CA LYS A 60 10.68 -38.51 2.14
C LYS A 60 9.63 -37.41 2.01
N PHE A 61 8.39 -37.66 2.43
CA PHE A 61 7.32 -36.67 2.31
C PHE A 61 7.54 -35.42 3.17
N LEU A 62 8.12 -35.58 4.37
CA LEU A 62 8.53 -34.45 5.20
C LEU A 62 9.62 -33.61 4.53
N SER A 63 10.64 -34.24 3.94
CA SER A 63 11.73 -33.53 3.28
C SER A 63 11.31 -32.77 2.01
N VAL A 64 10.22 -33.22 1.36
CA VAL A 64 9.66 -32.57 0.17
C VAL A 64 8.79 -31.37 0.55
N ASN A 65 8.33 -31.27 1.79
CA ASN A 65 7.36 -30.24 2.18
C ASN A 65 8.03 -28.87 2.40
N PRO A 66 7.62 -27.81 1.68
CA PRO A 66 8.22 -26.48 1.82
C PRO A 66 7.97 -25.82 3.19
N LYS A 67 7.00 -26.30 3.98
CA LYS A 67 6.67 -25.79 5.31
C LYS A 67 7.54 -26.39 6.44
N VAL A 68 8.48 -27.27 6.12
CA VAL A 68 9.34 -27.92 7.11
C VAL A 68 10.80 -27.64 6.77
N VAL A 69 11.56 -27.19 7.76
CA VAL A 69 13.01 -27.07 7.68
C VAL A 69 13.62 -28.22 8.46
N HIS A 70 14.45 -29.01 7.78
CA HIS A 70 15.22 -30.08 8.39
C HIS A 70 16.64 -29.61 8.65
N GLU A 71 17.05 -29.65 9.92
CA GLU A 71 18.40 -29.37 10.36
C GLU A 71 19.18 -30.69 10.42
N LYS A 72 20.13 -30.88 9.50
CA LYS A 72 20.84 -32.16 9.32
C LYS A 72 21.74 -32.50 10.49
N ASP A 73 22.24 -31.50 11.21
CA ASP A 73 23.23 -31.68 12.28
C ASP A 73 22.61 -32.25 13.56
N THR A 74 21.35 -31.89 13.84
CA THR A 74 20.61 -32.29 15.06
C THR A 74 19.44 -33.24 14.76
N ASP A 75 19.30 -33.68 13.51
CA ASP A 75 18.15 -34.43 12.97
C ASP A 75 16.80 -33.92 13.49
N SER A 76 16.68 -32.59 13.53
CA SER A 76 15.56 -31.87 14.11
C SER A 76 14.76 -31.17 13.02
N TYR A 77 13.45 -31.10 13.24
CA TYR A 77 12.50 -30.51 12.32
C TYR A 77 11.90 -29.25 12.94
N LYS A 78 11.88 -28.16 12.16
CA LYS A 78 11.29 -26.87 12.51
C LYS A 78 10.17 -26.54 11.54
N PHE A 79 9.06 -26.00 12.05
CA PHE A 79 8.02 -25.44 11.19
C PHE A 79 8.52 -24.14 10.55
N LYS A 80 8.35 -24.01 9.23
CA LYS A 80 8.63 -22.79 8.48
C LYS A 80 7.31 -22.15 8.05
N PRO A 81 6.77 -21.20 8.83
CA PRO A 81 5.64 -20.41 8.37
C PRO A 81 6.04 -19.56 7.16
N LEU A 82 5.04 -19.11 6.40
CA LEU A 82 5.26 -18.28 5.20
C LEU A 82 6.02 -16.99 5.55
N HIS A 83 5.74 -16.44 6.73
CA HIS A 83 6.51 -15.37 7.36
C HIS A 83 6.93 -15.87 8.75
N SER A 84 8.23 -15.86 9.05
CA SER A 84 8.81 -16.25 10.36
C SER A 84 8.51 -15.20 11.44
N ILE A 85 7.24 -14.88 11.63
CA ILE A 85 6.76 -13.88 12.59
C ILE A 85 6.11 -14.63 13.74
N ALA A 86 6.81 -14.65 14.88
CA ALA A 86 6.35 -15.32 16.10
C ALA A 86 5.87 -14.32 17.18
N SER A 87 6.14 -13.03 16.98
CA SER A 87 5.93 -11.97 17.97
C SER A 87 5.48 -10.67 17.32
N ALA A 88 4.88 -9.80 18.14
CA ALA A 88 4.44 -8.45 17.78
C ALA A 88 5.62 -7.60 17.28
N ASP A 89 6.77 -7.70 17.95
CA ASP A 89 7.98 -6.98 17.57
C ASP A 89 8.56 -7.49 16.25
N ASP A 90 8.46 -8.80 15.99
CA ASP A 90 8.92 -9.39 14.73
C ASP A 90 8.03 -8.97 13.57
N LEU A 91 6.72 -8.78 13.81
CA LEU A 91 5.78 -8.25 12.84
C LEU A 91 6.16 -6.82 12.46
N LEU A 92 6.44 -5.96 13.44
CA LEU A 92 6.86 -4.58 13.20
C LEU A 92 8.19 -4.51 12.45
N LYS A 93 9.20 -5.29 12.87
CA LYS A 93 10.49 -5.36 12.17
C LYS A 93 10.32 -5.87 10.74
N PHE A 94 9.48 -6.87 10.53
CA PHE A 94 9.23 -7.42 9.21
C PHE A 94 8.58 -6.36 8.30
N LEU A 95 7.56 -5.66 8.79
CA LEU A 95 6.90 -4.60 8.03
C LEU A 95 7.82 -3.41 7.74
N GLN A 96 8.71 -3.04 8.68
CA GLN A 96 9.70 -1.96 8.49
C GLN A 96 10.81 -2.32 7.50
N ASN A 97 11.23 -3.59 7.49
CA ASN A 97 12.29 -4.08 6.59
C ASN A 97 11.80 -4.32 5.16
N GLN A 98 10.49 -4.27 4.89
CA GLN A 98 9.98 -4.48 3.54
C GLN A 98 10.20 -3.24 2.68
N ASP A 99 10.88 -3.42 1.54
CA ASP A 99 11.12 -2.36 0.55
C ASP A 99 9.83 -1.81 -0.08
N SER A 100 8.75 -2.61 -0.05
CA SER A 100 7.45 -2.24 -0.58
C SER A 100 6.41 -2.33 0.53
N ALA A 101 5.57 -1.30 0.66
CA ALA A 101 4.46 -1.22 1.61
C ALA A 101 3.30 -2.17 1.22
N LEU A 102 3.60 -3.46 1.12
CA LEU A 102 2.62 -4.52 0.87
C LEU A 102 2.00 -4.92 2.21
N GLY A 103 0.67 -4.90 2.24
CA GLY A 103 -0.08 -5.39 3.40
C GLY A 103 0.06 -6.90 3.55
N ILE A 104 0.09 -7.38 4.79
CA ILE A 104 0.17 -8.80 5.13
C ILE A 104 -1.23 -9.31 5.48
N ASN A 105 -1.60 -10.48 4.96
CA ASN A 105 -2.86 -11.11 5.35
C ASN A 105 -2.75 -11.74 6.74
N VAL A 106 -3.74 -11.50 7.58
CA VAL A 106 -3.77 -12.08 8.94
C VAL A 106 -3.86 -13.60 8.92
N ARG A 107 -4.43 -14.19 7.85
CA ARG A 107 -4.46 -15.65 7.66
C ARG A 107 -3.06 -16.25 7.61
N ASP A 108 -2.11 -15.54 7.01
CA ASP A 108 -0.73 -16.00 6.89
C ASP A 108 0.02 -15.84 8.22
N LEU A 109 -0.33 -14.80 9.01
CA LEU A 109 0.18 -14.61 10.37
C LEU A 109 -0.33 -15.68 11.35
N LYS A 110 -1.60 -16.08 11.23
CA LYS A 110 -2.19 -17.16 12.04
C LYS A 110 -1.53 -18.53 11.87
N ASP A 111 -0.79 -18.75 10.77
CA ASP A 111 -0.08 -20.03 10.55
C ASP A 111 1.16 -20.16 11.45
N GLY A 112 1.77 -19.05 11.87
CA GLY A 112 2.98 -19.01 12.70
C GLY A 112 2.77 -18.50 14.12
N TRP A 113 1.61 -17.92 14.43
CA TRP A 113 1.35 -17.29 15.72
C TRP A 113 -0.12 -17.47 16.13
N ASN A 114 -0.35 -18.09 17.30
CA ASN A 114 -1.69 -18.45 17.77
C ASN A 114 -2.47 -17.27 18.39
N ASP A 115 -1.78 -16.30 19.01
CA ASP A 115 -2.38 -15.11 19.66
C ASP A 115 -2.24 -13.84 18.80
N VAL A 116 -2.36 -13.97 17.48
CA VAL A 116 -2.19 -12.87 16.52
C VAL A 116 -3.26 -11.80 16.69
N GLU A 117 -4.52 -12.19 16.90
CA GLU A 117 -5.64 -11.23 16.94
C GLU A 117 -5.50 -10.29 18.14
N GLY A 118 -5.24 -10.82 19.34
CA GLY A 118 -5.07 -10.01 20.54
C GLY A 118 -3.86 -9.09 20.47
N ALA A 119 -2.77 -9.53 19.82
CA ALA A 119 -1.60 -8.69 19.64
C ALA A 119 -1.77 -7.60 18.58
N ILE A 120 -2.48 -7.90 17.48
CA ILE A 120 -2.85 -6.89 16.48
C ILE A 120 -3.75 -5.84 17.11
N ASP A 121 -4.76 -6.23 17.88
CA ASP A 121 -5.68 -5.29 18.55
C ASP A 121 -4.93 -4.32 19.47
N ARG A 122 -3.92 -4.82 20.22
CA ARG A 122 -3.06 -3.98 21.07
C ARG A 122 -2.21 -3.00 20.24
N LEU A 123 -1.58 -3.49 19.17
CA LEU A 123 -0.73 -2.66 18.31
C LEU A 123 -1.52 -1.63 17.49
N GLU A 124 -2.78 -1.94 17.14
CA GLU A 124 -3.71 -1.00 16.52
C GLU A 124 -4.10 0.10 17.50
N ALA A 125 -4.36 -0.23 18.77
CA ALA A 125 -4.61 0.77 19.81
C ALA A 125 -3.39 1.68 20.09
N GLU A 126 -2.18 1.20 19.82
CA GLU A 126 -0.95 1.98 19.91
C GLU A 126 -0.63 2.78 18.62
N HIS A 127 -1.47 2.72 17.59
CA HIS A 127 -1.25 3.34 16.28
C HIS A 127 0.08 2.94 15.61
N LYS A 128 0.57 1.72 15.89
CA LYS A 128 1.77 1.15 15.24
C LYS A 128 1.42 0.26 14.05
N LEU A 129 0.16 -0.19 14.00
CA LEU A 129 -0.37 -1.02 12.92
C LEU A 129 -1.68 -0.48 12.42
N LEU A 130 -1.81 -0.41 11.10
CA LEU A 130 -3.06 -0.08 10.43
C LEU A 130 -3.73 -1.38 10.00
N VAL A 131 -4.98 -1.57 10.40
CA VAL A 131 -5.68 -2.83 10.23
C VAL A 131 -6.95 -2.61 9.42
N VAL A 132 -7.10 -3.34 8.31
CA VAL A 132 -8.36 -3.39 7.58
C VAL A 132 -9.15 -4.60 8.06
N ARG A 133 -10.26 -4.31 8.75
CA ARG A 133 -11.20 -5.30 9.26
C ARG A 133 -12.36 -5.55 8.30
N ASN A 134 -12.92 -6.76 8.34
CA ASN A 134 -14.14 -7.06 7.58
C ASN A 134 -15.36 -6.42 8.27
N LYS A 135 -16.23 -5.74 7.51
CA LYS A 135 -17.38 -5.01 8.04
C LYS A 135 -18.41 -5.88 8.78
N LYS A 136 -18.47 -7.18 8.46
CA LYS A 136 -19.46 -8.11 9.03
C LYS A 136 -18.99 -8.81 10.29
N ASP A 137 -17.73 -9.25 10.31
CA ASP A 137 -17.21 -10.15 11.35
C ASP A 137 -16.19 -9.45 12.27
N ASN A 138 -15.88 -8.17 12.00
CA ASN A 138 -14.82 -7.39 12.65
C ASN A 138 -13.44 -8.06 12.69
N HIS A 139 -13.26 -9.17 11.96
CA HIS A 139 -11.99 -9.87 11.91
C HIS A 139 -10.97 -9.09 11.09
N PRO A 140 -9.74 -8.98 11.60
CA PRO A 140 -8.66 -8.31 10.89
C PRO A 140 -8.29 -9.12 9.65
N ARG A 141 -8.30 -8.48 8.48
CA ARG A 141 -8.06 -9.13 7.19
C ARG A 141 -6.62 -8.88 6.72
N MET A 142 -6.22 -7.61 6.70
CA MET A 142 -4.89 -7.18 6.30
C MET A 142 -4.31 -6.17 7.28
N VAL A 143 -2.98 -6.19 7.41
CA VAL A 143 -2.20 -5.38 8.33
C VAL A 143 -1.11 -4.63 7.56
N TRP A 144 -0.90 -3.37 7.90
CA TRP A 144 0.19 -2.52 7.41
C TRP A 144 0.93 -1.88 8.59
N ALA A 145 2.16 -1.44 8.35
CA ALA A 145 2.83 -0.55 9.29
C ALA A 145 2.10 0.79 9.35
N ASP A 146 1.97 1.31 10.57
CA ASP A 146 1.49 2.66 10.83
C ASP A 146 2.56 3.43 11.61
N ASP A 147 2.56 4.75 11.46
CA ASP A 147 3.47 5.63 12.18
C ASP A 147 2.67 6.48 13.17
N PRO A 148 2.84 6.26 14.49
CA PRO A 148 2.10 7.01 15.50
C PRO A 148 2.45 8.50 15.52
N SER A 149 3.58 8.91 14.93
CA SER A 149 3.93 10.33 14.82
C SER A 149 3.08 11.11 13.80
N LEU A 150 2.42 10.39 12.88
CA LEU A 150 1.54 10.96 11.87
C LEU A 150 0.06 10.88 12.27
N ASP A 151 -0.25 10.32 13.44
CA ASP A 151 -1.62 10.29 13.92
C ASP A 151 -2.09 11.69 14.32
N ALA A 152 -3.16 12.13 13.67
CA ALA A 152 -3.80 13.40 13.90
C ALA A 152 -5.27 13.14 14.29
N PRO A 153 -5.58 13.07 15.59
CA PRO A 153 -6.95 12.85 16.03
C PRO A 153 -7.80 14.05 15.60
N LEU A 154 -8.70 13.82 14.65
CA LEU A 154 -9.63 14.81 14.13
C LEU A 154 -11.06 14.41 14.53
N ASP A 155 -11.81 15.36 15.08
CA ASP A 155 -13.20 15.13 15.46
C ASP A 155 -14.05 14.75 14.24
N GLN A 156 -15.07 13.93 14.49
CA GLN A 156 -15.95 13.43 13.44
C GLN A 156 -16.65 14.58 12.69
N GLU A 157 -17.00 15.67 13.38
CA GLU A 157 -17.63 16.84 12.79
C GLU A 157 -16.76 17.48 11.69
N PHE A 158 -15.44 17.55 11.90
CA PHE A 158 -14.52 18.08 10.89
C PHE A 158 -14.36 17.12 9.71
N LYS A 159 -14.36 15.81 9.95
CA LYS A 159 -14.33 14.80 8.88
C LYS A 159 -15.58 14.89 8.01
N ASP A 160 -16.74 15.05 8.63
CA ASP A 160 -18.02 15.16 7.94
C ASP A 160 -18.08 16.47 7.13
N LEU A 161 -17.67 17.60 7.73
CA LEU A 161 -17.58 18.87 7.04
C LEU A 161 -16.63 18.81 5.85
N TRP A 162 -15.45 18.20 6.02
CA TRP A 162 -14.50 18.00 4.93
C TRP A 162 -15.09 17.17 3.79
N SER A 163 -15.82 16.10 4.11
CA SER A 163 -16.44 15.22 3.12
C SER A 163 -17.60 15.87 2.35
N GLN A 164 -18.25 16.89 2.94
CA GLN A 164 -19.34 17.63 2.32
C GLN A 164 -18.84 18.68 1.31
N ILE A 165 -17.57 19.08 1.37
CA ILE A 165 -17.00 20.04 0.43
C ILE A 165 -16.94 19.38 -0.95
N ALA A 166 -17.88 19.73 -1.83
CA ALA A 166 -17.89 19.26 -3.20
C ALA A 166 -16.66 19.81 -3.95
N LEU A 167 -15.83 18.91 -4.47
CA LEU A 167 -14.70 19.31 -5.30
C LEU A 167 -15.21 19.91 -6.61
N PRO A 168 -14.76 21.13 -6.99
CA PRO A 168 -15.14 21.71 -8.27
C PRO A 168 -14.57 20.88 -9.44
N SER A 169 -15.11 21.09 -10.64
CA SER A 169 -14.50 20.58 -11.87
C SER A 169 -13.04 21.07 -11.99
N VAL A 170 -12.18 20.29 -12.67
CA VAL A 170 -10.76 20.61 -12.87
C VAL A 170 -10.58 22.01 -13.50
N GLU A 171 -11.47 22.40 -14.42
CA GLU A 171 -11.41 23.70 -15.07
C GLU A 171 -11.76 24.86 -14.12
N ASP A 172 -12.70 24.64 -13.21
CA ASP A 172 -13.17 25.67 -12.28
C ASP A 172 -12.20 25.82 -11.10
N THR A 173 -11.60 24.72 -10.63
CA THR A 173 -10.49 24.77 -9.68
C THR A 173 -9.29 25.56 -10.23
N ILE A 174 -8.93 25.40 -11.51
CA ILE A 174 -7.85 26.19 -12.12
C ILE A 174 -8.22 27.69 -12.16
N LYS A 175 -9.45 28.05 -12.54
CA LYS A 175 -9.93 29.44 -12.55
C LYS A 175 -9.91 30.06 -11.15
N GLU A 176 -10.36 29.32 -10.13
CA GLU A 176 -10.38 29.79 -8.74
C GLU A 176 -8.99 29.89 -8.13
N LEU A 177 -8.09 28.94 -8.40
CA LEU A 177 -6.69 29.00 -7.95
C LEU A 177 -5.95 30.19 -8.58
N ARG A 178 -6.18 30.44 -9.88
CA ARG A 178 -5.68 31.65 -10.57
C ARG A 178 -6.26 32.93 -9.96
N ARG A 179 -7.55 32.95 -9.59
CA ARG A 179 -8.20 34.08 -8.91
C ARG A 179 -7.62 34.33 -7.51
N MET A 180 -7.20 33.28 -6.80
CA MET A 180 -6.57 33.36 -5.48
C MET A 180 -5.04 33.56 -5.56
N ASN A 181 -4.47 33.87 -6.73
CA ASN A 181 -3.02 34.04 -6.95
C ASN A 181 -2.15 32.82 -6.57
N HIS A 182 -2.74 31.62 -6.50
CA HIS A 182 -2.00 30.37 -6.29
C HIS A 182 -1.69 29.74 -7.65
N LYS A 183 -0.42 29.46 -7.93
CA LYS A 183 -0.02 28.72 -9.12
C LYS A 183 -0.39 27.25 -8.97
N THR A 184 -1.17 26.74 -9.92
CA THR A 184 -1.51 25.32 -9.99
C THR A 184 -0.32 24.50 -10.46
N THR A 185 0.10 23.47 -9.73
CA THR A 185 1.23 22.58 -10.06
C THR A 185 1.00 21.74 -11.33
N GLY A 186 -0.23 21.70 -11.85
CA GLY A 186 -0.62 20.92 -13.04
C GLY A 186 -1.07 21.79 -14.22
N GLU A 187 -0.47 22.95 -14.44
CA GLU A 187 -0.76 23.75 -15.63
C GLU A 187 -0.26 22.99 -16.88
N PRO A 188 -1.14 22.51 -17.78
CA PRO A 188 -0.66 22.10 -19.10
C PRO A 188 0.00 23.33 -19.73
N ALA A 189 1.11 23.12 -20.42
CA ALA A 189 1.95 24.16 -21.04
C ALA A 189 1.27 24.89 -22.22
N HIS A 190 -0.01 25.24 -22.10
CA HIS A 190 -0.61 26.29 -22.89
C HIS A 190 -0.67 27.52 -22.03
N ALA A 191 0.40 28.32 -22.16
CA ALA A 191 0.40 29.70 -21.75
C ALA A 191 -0.93 30.32 -22.17
N ASP A 192 -1.67 30.84 -21.19
CA ASP A 192 -2.76 31.77 -21.44
C ASP A 192 -2.19 32.84 -22.36
N THR A 193 -2.47 32.70 -23.66
CA THR A 193 -2.38 33.81 -24.59
C THR A 193 -3.55 34.69 -24.23
N GLY A 194 -3.39 35.43 -23.12
CA GLY A 194 -4.30 36.47 -22.68
C GLY A 194 -4.71 37.22 -23.92
N LEU A 195 -6.02 37.20 -24.19
CA LEU A 195 -6.64 37.75 -25.38
C LEU A 195 -5.89 39.01 -25.78
N LYS A 196 -5.01 38.88 -26.79
CA LYS A 196 -4.26 40.03 -27.29
C LYS A 196 -5.32 41.06 -27.62
N PRO A 197 -5.26 42.28 -27.04
CA PRO A 197 -6.23 43.31 -27.38
C PRO A 197 -6.25 43.38 -28.90
N LYS A 198 -7.40 43.10 -29.53
CA LYS A 198 -7.55 43.20 -30.98
C LYS A 198 -6.91 44.52 -31.36
N GLU A 199 -5.76 44.45 -32.04
CA GLU A 199 -5.13 45.65 -32.58
C GLU A 199 -6.24 46.36 -33.34
N LYS A 200 -6.62 47.54 -32.85
CA LYS A 200 -7.56 48.40 -33.56
C LYS A 200 -6.88 48.66 -34.88
N LYS A 201 -7.26 47.93 -35.94
CA LYS A 201 -6.83 48.20 -37.30
C LYS A 201 -6.98 49.71 -37.49
N LYS A 202 -5.86 50.42 -37.64
CA LYS A 202 -5.87 51.87 -37.90
C LYS A 202 -6.85 52.06 -39.06
N LYS A 203 -7.97 52.73 -38.80
CA LYS A 203 -8.89 53.17 -39.86
C LYS A 203 -8.02 53.99 -40.81
N VAL A 204 -7.70 53.43 -41.98
CA VAL A 204 -7.11 54.18 -43.07
C VAL A 204 -8.12 55.28 -43.38
N ARG A 205 -7.83 56.52 -42.97
CA ARG A 205 -8.63 57.67 -43.36
C ARG A 205 -8.53 57.74 -44.87
N ARG A 206 -9.59 57.29 -45.56
CA ARG A 206 -9.75 57.56 -46.99
C ARG A 206 -9.66 59.07 -47.15
N GLY A 207 -8.66 59.53 -47.90
CA GLY A 207 -8.34 60.94 -48.03
C GLY A 207 -9.58 61.74 -48.38
N ASN A 208 -9.83 62.80 -47.62
CA ASN A 208 -10.82 63.80 -47.99
C ASN A 208 -10.38 64.39 -49.33
N LYS A 209 -11.30 64.46 -50.30
CA LYS A 209 -11.06 65.02 -51.62
C LYS A 209 -10.64 66.48 -51.46
N VAL A 210 -9.35 66.77 -51.67
CA VAL A 210 -8.81 68.13 -51.62
C VAL A 210 -9.29 68.85 -52.89
N THR A 211 -10.24 69.77 -52.72
CA THR A 211 -10.82 70.55 -53.83
C THR A 211 -10.03 71.83 -54.13
N ASN A 212 -9.02 72.18 -53.33
CA ASN A 212 -8.16 73.36 -53.53
C ASN A 212 -6.71 72.98 -53.77
N THR A 213 -6.38 72.66 -55.03
CA THR A 213 -5.06 72.19 -55.48
C THR A 213 -3.95 73.23 -55.33
N HIS A 214 -4.26 74.54 -55.34
CA HIS A 214 -3.26 75.61 -55.26
C HIS A 214 -2.63 75.79 -53.86
N MET A 215 -3.25 75.27 -52.81
CA MET A 215 -2.76 75.43 -51.42
C MET A 215 -1.87 74.27 -50.94
N GLN A 216 -1.65 73.24 -51.78
CA GLN A 216 -0.90 72.03 -51.40
C GLN A 216 0.60 72.29 -51.11
N GLY A 217 1.18 73.37 -51.64
CA GLY A 217 2.59 73.71 -51.40
C GLY A 217 2.86 74.26 -49.99
N LEU A 218 1.85 74.87 -49.35
CA LEU A 218 1.99 75.55 -48.05
C LEU A 218 1.85 74.61 -46.85
N PHE A 219 1.15 73.48 -46.99
CA PHE A 219 0.88 72.54 -45.90
C PHE A 219 1.83 71.33 -45.88
N ARG A 220 2.99 71.44 -46.52
CA ARG A 220 3.97 70.36 -46.57
C ARG A 220 4.91 70.50 -45.37
N ASP A 221 4.70 69.67 -44.36
CA ASP A 221 5.58 69.59 -43.19
C ASP A 221 6.97 69.12 -43.59
N TYR A 222 8.00 69.93 -43.31
CA TYR A 222 9.41 69.59 -43.50
C TYR A 222 10.14 69.35 -42.16
N SER A 223 9.41 69.16 -41.07
CA SER A 223 9.96 68.93 -39.72
C SER A 223 10.84 67.68 -39.61
N ASP A 224 10.71 66.73 -40.53
CA ASP A 224 11.46 65.46 -40.54
C ASP A 224 12.82 65.54 -41.28
N LYS A 225 13.18 66.70 -41.85
CA LYS A 225 14.51 66.89 -42.47
C LYS A 225 15.48 67.50 -41.47
N ARG A 226 16.14 66.66 -40.66
CA ARG A 226 17.32 67.10 -39.89
C ARG A 226 18.49 67.37 -40.87
N PRO A 227 19.20 68.50 -40.76
CA PRO A 227 20.39 68.74 -41.57
C PRO A 227 21.51 67.77 -41.16
N GLN A 228 21.91 66.90 -42.08
CA GLN A 228 23.16 66.14 -42.01
C GLN A 228 24.32 67.13 -42.28
N GLY A 229 24.78 67.80 -41.22
CA GLY A 229 26.00 68.58 -41.24
C GLY A 229 27.21 67.67 -41.06
N GLY A 230 27.97 67.45 -42.13
CA GLY A 230 29.26 66.77 -42.08
C GLY A 230 30.42 67.76 -42.05
N ARG A 231 31.22 67.70 -40.99
CA ARG A 231 32.70 67.59 -40.95
C ARG A 231 33.17 67.84 -39.52
#